data_AF-A0A7W7ID59-F1
#
_entry.id   AF-A0A7W7ID59-F1
#
_cell.length_a   1.000
_cell.length_b   1.000
_cell.length_c   1.000
_cell.angle_alpha   90.00
_cell.angle_beta   90.00
_cell.angle_gamma   90.00
#
_symmetry.space_group_name_H-M   'P 1'
#
loop_
_entity.id
_entity.type
_entity.pdbx_description
1 polymer ?
#
loop_
_entity_poly.entity_id
_entity_poly.type
_entity_poly.pdbx_seq_one_letter_code
_entity_poly.pdbx_strand_id
1 'polypeptide(L)'
;MVKRWNVSQSRTGSSPTSSVTTHLDRLSTEVIREGWQTLRCYDGPHPLLRVFDPAVPHFGESISLVHESASHTWWYQSSTGENLAPYHRPGMAAARITRILIPFVTAILAARTHQTKAIDATCPDIPSAPDPAQAVTVAKLQERFAGVICWWGLSTKEWWALIPGGTQWQIVNAADPDNLVQAVLKAHPNR
;
A
#
# COMPACT_ATOMS: atom_id res chain seq x y z
N MET A 1 0.22 29.61 33.13
CA MET A 1 -0.60 30.20 32.05
C MET A 1 -1.11 29.04 31.19
N VAL A 2 -2.31 28.53 31.50
CA VAL A 2 -2.91 27.34 30.87
C VAL A 2 -4.09 27.82 30.04
N LYS A 3 -3.99 27.74 28.70
CA LYS A 3 -5.08 28.14 27.80
C LYS A 3 -6.09 27.00 27.66
N ARG A 4 -7.14 27.15 28.45
CA ARG A 4 -8.48 26.56 28.36
C ARG A 4 -9.00 26.68 26.91
N TRP A 5 -9.27 25.56 26.24
CA TRP A 5 -10.04 25.56 24.99
C TRP A 5 -11.49 25.19 25.32
N ASN A 6 -12.40 26.10 25.00
CA ASN A 6 -13.82 26.00 25.29
C ASN A 6 -14.47 24.87 24.49
N VAL A 7 -15.14 23.99 25.24
CA VAL A 7 -16.19 23.09 24.76
C VAL A 7 -17.31 23.95 24.18
N SER A 8 -17.50 23.89 22.87
CA SER A 8 -18.77 24.29 22.25
C SER A 8 -19.66 23.05 22.26
N GLN A 9 -20.76 23.14 23.00
CA GLN A 9 -21.78 22.11 23.11
C GLN A 9 -22.46 21.91 21.75
N SER A 10 -22.42 20.68 21.22
CA SER A 10 -23.23 20.27 20.08
C SER A 10 -24.42 19.47 20.58
N ARG A 11 -25.59 20.10 20.44
CA ARG A 11 -26.94 19.59 20.70
C ARG A 11 -27.22 18.34 19.82
N THR A 12 -27.97 17.41 20.38
CA THR A 12 -28.37 16.09 19.87
C THR A 12 -28.89 16.06 18.42
N GLY A 13 -28.36 15.15 17.60
CA GLY A 13 -28.94 14.76 16.29
C GLY A 13 -27.92 14.13 15.32
N SER A 14 -27.86 12.80 15.27
CA SER A 14 -27.18 11.95 14.26
C SER A 14 -25.64 12.04 14.20
N SER A 15 -24.95 10.94 14.52
CA SER A 15 -23.47 10.87 14.51
C SER A 15 -22.90 11.23 13.12
N PRO A 16 -21.92 12.14 13.02
CA PRO A 16 -21.27 12.53 11.74
C PRO A 16 -20.66 11.36 10.96
N THR A 17 -20.37 10.24 11.63
CA THR A 17 -19.88 9.01 11.01
C THR A 17 -20.91 8.32 10.13
N SER A 18 -22.22 8.50 10.39
CA SER A 18 -23.30 7.89 9.61
C SER A 18 -23.40 8.45 8.17
N SER A 19 -23.06 9.72 7.96
CA SER A 19 -22.99 10.30 6.61
C SER A 19 -21.73 9.84 5.87
N VAL A 20 -20.60 9.73 6.56
CA VAL A 20 -19.32 9.26 5.98
C VAL A 20 -19.45 7.83 5.45
N THR A 21 -19.90 6.88 6.28
CA THR A 21 -20.03 5.48 5.85
C THR A 21 -21.07 5.31 4.74
N THR A 22 -22.15 6.09 4.76
CA THR A 22 -23.14 6.12 3.66
C THR A 22 -22.50 6.54 2.33
N HIS A 23 -21.61 7.54 2.34
CA HIS A 23 -20.90 7.96 1.13
C HIS A 23 -19.89 6.91 0.66
N LEU A 24 -19.16 6.27 1.58
CA LEU A 24 -18.27 5.17 1.27
C LEU A 24 -19.02 3.95 0.71
N ASP A 25 -20.23 3.65 1.18
CA ASP A 25 -21.07 2.58 0.64
C ASP A 25 -21.57 2.87 -0.78
N ARG A 26 -21.88 4.15 -1.08
CA ARG A 26 -22.19 4.59 -2.45
C ARG A 26 -20.98 4.41 -3.37
N LEU A 27 -19.79 4.79 -2.92
CA LEU A 27 -18.56 4.55 -3.66
C LEU A 27 -18.31 3.05 -3.88
N SER A 28 -18.50 2.23 -2.84
CA SER A 28 -18.36 0.76 -2.91
C SER A 28 -19.22 0.18 -4.03
N THR A 29 -20.47 0.63 -4.14
CA THR A 29 -21.38 0.20 -5.21
C THR A 29 -20.83 0.52 -6.61
N GLU A 30 -20.32 1.74 -6.82
CA GLU A 30 -19.75 2.15 -8.11
C GLU A 30 -18.45 1.40 -8.44
N VAL A 31 -17.58 1.19 -7.45
CA VAL A 31 -16.33 0.46 -7.60
C VAL A 31 -16.58 -1.02 -7.94
N ILE A 32 -17.59 -1.64 -7.32
CA ILE A 32 -18.00 -3.01 -7.66
C ILE A 32 -18.52 -3.10 -9.09
N ARG A 33 -19.25 -2.09 -9.58
CA ARG A 33 -19.70 -2.04 -10.99
C ARG A 33 -18.55 -1.97 -11.98
N GLU A 34 -17.44 -1.36 -11.60
CA GLU A 34 -16.20 -1.31 -12.39
C GLU A 34 -15.38 -2.63 -12.31
N GLY A 35 -15.90 -3.65 -11.60
CA GLY A 35 -15.29 -4.99 -11.53
C GLY A 35 -14.33 -5.20 -10.34
N TRP A 36 -14.21 -4.23 -9.46
CA TRP A 36 -13.34 -4.31 -8.28
C TRP A 36 -14.08 -4.91 -7.07
N GLN A 37 -13.32 -5.40 -6.10
CA GLN A 37 -13.84 -5.80 -4.79
C GLN A 37 -13.60 -4.73 -3.75
N THR A 38 -14.43 -4.74 -2.70
CA THR A 38 -14.30 -3.77 -1.61
C THR A 38 -14.41 -4.42 -0.23
N LEU A 39 -13.59 -3.96 0.71
CA LEU A 39 -13.68 -4.30 2.13
C LEU A 39 -13.96 -3.02 2.93
N ARG A 40 -15.00 -3.08 3.77
CA ARG A 40 -15.42 -1.97 4.62
C ARG A 40 -14.62 -2.01 5.92
N CYS A 41 -13.87 -0.94 6.20
CA CYS A 41 -13.08 -0.81 7.43
C CYS A 41 -13.62 0.37 8.24
N TYR A 42 -14.79 0.19 8.84
CA TYR A 42 -15.54 1.27 9.50
C TYR A 42 -15.38 1.31 11.02
N ASP A 43 -14.85 0.23 11.62
CA ASP A 43 -14.75 0.08 13.07
C ASP A 43 -13.63 0.94 13.72
N GLY A 44 -12.91 1.74 12.94
CA GLY A 44 -11.83 2.61 13.39
C GLY A 44 -12.22 4.10 13.51
N PRO A 45 -11.33 4.95 14.07
CA PRO A 45 -11.57 6.39 14.21
C PRO A 45 -11.70 7.12 12.86
N HIS A 46 -11.20 6.51 11.79
CA HIS A 46 -11.30 6.99 10.42
C HIS A 46 -11.89 5.88 9.55
N PRO A 47 -13.21 5.90 9.29
CA PRO A 47 -13.84 4.96 8.39
C PRO A 47 -13.22 5.04 7.00
N LEU A 48 -12.83 3.89 6.45
CA LEU A 48 -12.26 3.81 5.11
C LEU A 48 -12.82 2.61 4.34
N LEU A 49 -12.73 2.70 3.01
CA LEU A 49 -13.10 1.66 2.08
C LEU A 49 -11.83 1.16 1.38
N ARG A 50 -11.50 -0.12 1.56
CA ARG A 50 -10.42 -0.77 0.81
C ARG A 50 -10.96 -1.29 -0.51
N VAL A 51 -10.32 -0.93 -1.61
CA VAL A 51 -10.63 -1.35 -2.98
C VAL A 51 -9.50 -2.21 -3.51
N PHE A 52 -9.79 -3.34 -4.12
CA PHE A 52 -8.76 -4.26 -4.65
C PHE A 52 -9.30 -5.14 -5.78
N ASP A 53 -8.40 -5.71 -6.57
CA ASP A 53 -8.75 -6.71 -7.58
C ASP A 53 -8.87 -8.09 -6.90
N PRO A 54 -9.95 -8.87 -7.12
CA PRO A 54 -10.12 -10.18 -6.49
C PRO A 54 -9.00 -11.19 -6.80
N ALA A 55 -8.35 -11.09 -7.96
CA ALA A 55 -7.21 -11.93 -8.31
C ALA A 55 -5.92 -11.48 -7.60
N VAL A 56 -5.86 -10.24 -7.10
CA VAL A 56 -4.71 -9.69 -6.38
C VAL A 56 -5.14 -9.03 -5.06
N PRO A 57 -5.69 -9.79 -4.10
CA PRO A 57 -6.37 -9.23 -2.92
C PRO A 57 -5.45 -8.45 -1.97
N HIS A 58 -4.15 -8.68 -2.06
CA HIS A 58 -3.15 -7.99 -1.23
C HIS A 58 -2.80 -6.59 -1.75
N PHE A 59 -3.07 -6.30 -3.03
CA PHE A 59 -2.77 -5.01 -3.67
C PHE A 59 -4.07 -4.24 -3.93
N GLY A 60 -4.09 -2.95 -3.60
CA GLY A 60 -5.27 -2.13 -3.78
C GLY A 60 -5.10 -0.74 -3.19
N GLU A 61 -6.20 0.00 -3.11
CA GLU A 61 -6.26 1.37 -2.63
C GLU A 61 -7.16 1.49 -1.41
N SER A 62 -6.80 2.35 -0.46
CA SER A 62 -7.64 2.67 0.69
C SER A 62 -8.21 4.07 0.52
N ILE A 63 -9.54 4.18 0.56
CA ILE A 63 -10.26 5.43 0.31
C ILE A 63 -10.90 5.93 1.59
N SER A 64 -10.61 7.19 1.91
CA SER A 64 -11.22 7.91 3.02
C SER A 64 -12.11 9.04 2.51
N LEU A 65 -13.04 9.51 3.35
CA LEU A 65 -13.79 10.74 3.08
C LEU A 65 -13.23 11.86 3.96
N VAL A 66 -12.66 12.90 3.34
CA VAL A 66 -12.01 14.00 4.05
C VAL A 66 -12.70 15.31 3.74
N HIS A 67 -12.90 16.13 4.77
CA HIS A 67 -13.44 17.47 4.61
C HIS A 67 -12.30 18.42 4.23
N GLU A 68 -12.39 19.03 3.05
CA GLU A 68 -11.41 20.02 2.60
C GLU A 68 -11.88 21.43 2.97
N SER A 69 -11.14 22.09 3.87
CA SER A 69 -11.53 23.41 4.40
C SER A 69 -11.58 24.51 3.34
N ALA A 70 -10.75 24.44 2.29
CA ALA A 70 -10.69 25.46 1.24
C ALA A 70 -11.90 25.44 0.30
N SER A 71 -12.43 24.24 0.01
CA SER A 71 -13.56 24.06 -0.90
C SER A 71 -14.89 23.83 -0.18
N HIS A 72 -14.87 23.78 1.17
CA HIS A 72 -16.03 23.48 2.01
C HIS A 72 -16.82 22.24 1.56
N THR A 73 -16.14 21.28 0.93
CA THR A 73 -16.76 20.04 0.46
C THR A 73 -15.97 18.83 0.94
N TRP A 74 -16.68 17.71 1.05
CA TRP A 74 -16.08 16.42 1.30
C TRP A 74 -15.56 15.81 0.00
N TRP A 75 -14.41 15.16 0.08
CA TRP A 75 -13.74 14.49 -1.03
C TRP A 75 -13.47 13.03 -0.69
N TYR A 76 -13.63 12.17 -1.68
CA TYR A 76 -12.99 10.86 -1.66
C TYR A 76 -11.49 11.08 -1.87
N GLN A 77 -10.70 10.63 -0.91
CA GLN A 77 -9.25 10.80 -0.89
C GLN A 77 -8.58 9.43 -0.86
N SER A 78 -7.54 9.26 -1.70
CA SER A 78 -6.70 8.05 -1.68
C SER A 78 -5.79 8.01 -0.45
N SER A 79 -5.16 6.87 -0.22
CA SER A 79 -4.11 6.73 0.81
C SER A 79 -2.89 7.62 0.57
N THR A 80 -2.68 8.08 -0.67
CA THR A 80 -1.61 9.02 -1.05
C THR A 80 -1.95 10.48 -0.75
N GLY A 81 -3.18 10.77 -0.30
CA GLY A 81 -3.67 12.13 -0.04
C GLY A 81 -4.23 12.84 -1.28
N GLU A 82 -4.33 12.15 -2.42
CA GLU A 82 -4.91 12.72 -3.64
C GLU A 82 -6.44 12.82 -3.54
N ASN A 83 -6.99 13.99 -3.84
CA ASN A 83 -8.44 14.21 -3.91
C ASN A 83 -8.99 13.68 -5.23
N LEU A 84 -9.68 12.53 -5.17
CA LEU A 84 -10.17 11.81 -6.34
C LEU A 84 -11.45 12.46 -6.89
N ALA A 85 -12.46 12.67 -6.06
CA ALA A 85 -13.68 13.34 -6.48
C ALA A 85 -14.45 13.90 -5.28
N PRO A 86 -15.30 14.92 -5.48
CA PRO A 86 -16.24 15.34 -4.47
C PRO A 86 -17.19 14.19 -4.08
N TYR A 87 -17.63 14.16 -2.82
CA TYR A 87 -18.46 13.09 -2.25
C TYR A 87 -19.74 12.77 -3.05
N HIS A 88 -20.30 13.78 -3.74
CA HIS A 88 -21.51 13.67 -4.54
C HIS A 88 -21.27 13.08 -5.95
N ARG A 89 -20.03 12.75 -6.33
CA ARG A 89 -19.67 12.12 -7.60
C ARG A 89 -18.93 10.78 -7.40
N PRO A 90 -19.58 9.76 -6.79
CA PRO A 90 -18.94 8.48 -6.52
C PRO A 90 -18.48 7.76 -7.78
N GLY A 91 -19.23 7.85 -8.89
CA GLY A 91 -18.81 7.25 -10.17
C GLY A 91 -17.52 7.88 -10.73
N MET A 92 -17.31 9.19 -10.53
CA MET A 92 -16.06 9.86 -10.93
C MET A 92 -14.88 9.40 -10.07
N ALA A 93 -15.10 9.18 -8.77
CA ALA A 93 -14.09 8.58 -7.90
C ALA A 93 -13.77 7.14 -8.34
N ALA A 94 -14.79 6.30 -8.59
CA ALA A 94 -14.61 4.92 -9.04
C ALA A 94 -13.81 4.83 -10.34
N ALA A 95 -14.11 5.69 -11.33
CA ALA A 95 -13.37 5.75 -12.59
C ALA A 95 -11.89 6.14 -12.39
N ARG A 96 -11.60 7.09 -11.47
CA ARG A 96 -10.22 7.47 -11.15
C ARG A 96 -9.46 6.38 -10.41
N ILE A 97 -10.09 5.73 -9.43
CA ILE A 97 -9.53 4.58 -8.71
C ILE A 97 -9.16 3.47 -9.70
N THR A 98 -10.10 3.13 -10.59
CA THR A 98 -9.90 2.13 -11.64
C THR A 98 -8.73 2.49 -12.53
N ARG A 99 -8.69 3.72 -13.04
CA ARG A 99 -7.58 4.23 -13.86
C ARG A 99 -6.22 4.10 -13.17
N ILE A 100 -6.17 4.39 -11.87
CA ILE A 100 -4.92 4.30 -11.09
C ILE A 100 -4.50 2.85 -10.89
N LEU A 101 -5.43 1.95 -10.56
CA LEU A 101 -5.12 0.58 -10.17
C LEU A 101 -4.87 -0.39 -11.34
N ILE A 102 -5.54 -0.20 -12.49
CA ILE A 102 -5.40 -1.05 -13.70
C ILE A 102 -3.94 -1.37 -14.07
N PRO A 103 -3.04 -0.38 -14.24
CA PRO A 103 -1.69 -0.68 -14.72
C PRO A 103 -0.90 -1.57 -13.75
N PHE A 104 -1.06 -1.38 -12.44
CA PHE A 104 -0.37 -2.16 -11.42
C PHE A 104 -0.91 -3.59 -11.33
N VAL A 105 -2.24 -3.76 -11.35
CA VAL A 105 -2.86 -5.09 -11.35
C VAL A 105 -2.47 -5.87 -12.60
N THR A 106 -2.51 -5.21 -13.77
CA THR A 106 -2.11 -5.81 -15.05
C THR A 106 -0.66 -6.29 -14.99
N ALA A 107 0.25 -5.47 -14.45
CA ALA A 107 1.66 -5.84 -14.28
C ALA A 107 1.84 -7.04 -13.35
N ILE A 108 1.12 -7.09 -12.22
CA ILE A 108 1.19 -8.21 -11.27
C ILE A 108 0.67 -9.51 -11.91
N LEU A 109 -0.45 -9.46 -12.63
CA LEU A 109 -1.02 -10.62 -13.31
C LEU A 109 -0.12 -11.12 -14.44
N ALA A 110 0.49 -10.21 -15.21
CA ALA A 110 1.48 -10.56 -16.22
C ALA A 110 2.70 -11.25 -15.59
N ALA A 111 3.25 -10.69 -14.51
CA ALA A 111 4.39 -11.26 -13.80
C ALA A 111 4.09 -12.68 -13.26
N ARG A 112 2.90 -12.91 -12.69
CA ARG A 112 2.48 -14.25 -12.25
C ARG A 112 2.41 -15.25 -13.39
N THR A 113 1.88 -14.84 -14.54
CA THR A 113 1.80 -15.70 -15.74
C THR A 113 3.19 -16.12 -16.21
N HIS A 114 4.16 -15.20 -16.18
CA HIS A 114 5.55 -15.49 -16.49
C HIS A 114 6.21 -16.40 -15.45
N GLN A 115 5.89 -16.23 -14.16
CA GLN A 115 6.35 -17.14 -13.10
C GLN A 115 5.79 -18.55 -13.28
N THR A 116 4.49 -18.72 -13.56
CA THR A 116 3.90 -20.06 -13.79
C THR A 116 4.57 -20.78 -14.96
N LYS A 117 4.88 -20.07 -16.06
CA LYS A 117 5.67 -20.63 -17.16
C LYS A 117 7.10 -21.03 -16.78
N ALA A 118 7.72 -20.32 -15.83
CA ALA A 118 9.03 -20.68 -15.30
C ALA A 118 8.96 -21.86 -14.31
N ILE A 119 7.86 -22.00 -13.56
CA ILE A 119 7.65 -23.11 -12.62
C ILE A 119 7.37 -24.44 -13.35
N ASP A 120 6.74 -24.39 -14.53
CA ASP A 120 6.57 -25.56 -15.42
C ASP A 120 7.91 -26.07 -16.00
N ALA A 121 8.98 -25.27 -15.86
CA ALA A 121 10.36 -25.67 -16.06
C ALA A 121 11.02 -25.99 -14.71
N THR A 122 10.51 -27.00 -14.00
CA THR A 122 11.04 -27.59 -12.75
C THR A 122 11.30 -26.60 -11.59
N CYS A 123 10.56 -26.75 -10.50
CA CYS A 123 11.01 -26.29 -9.18
C CYS A 123 10.96 -27.44 -8.17
N PRO A 124 12.05 -27.71 -7.41
CA PRO A 124 11.97 -28.47 -6.18
C PRO A 124 11.27 -27.63 -5.09
N ASP A 125 10.69 -28.36 -4.13
CA ASP A 125 9.83 -27.91 -3.03
C ASP A 125 10.20 -26.57 -2.37
N ILE A 126 9.19 -25.74 -2.12
CA ILE A 126 9.30 -24.49 -1.34
C ILE A 126 9.27 -24.82 0.15
N PRO A 127 10.36 -24.61 0.93
CA PRO A 127 10.28 -24.71 2.38
C PRO A 127 9.52 -23.50 2.93
N SER A 128 8.44 -23.77 3.66
CA SER A 128 7.64 -22.78 4.39
C SER A 128 8.31 -22.42 5.71
N ALA A 129 9.31 -21.53 5.65
CA ALA A 129 9.80 -20.67 6.73
C ALA A 129 11.01 -19.88 6.18
N PRO A 130 11.29 -18.65 6.64
CA PRO A 130 12.63 -18.11 6.46
C PRO A 130 13.60 -19.08 7.14
N ASP A 131 14.52 -19.64 6.36
CA ASP A 131 15.61 -20.48 6.89
C ASP A 131 16.32 -19.68 7.99
N PRO A 132 16.56 -20.24 9.20
CA PRO A 132 17.35 -19.56 10.23
C PRO A 132 18.70 -19.02 9.70
N ALA A 133 19.28 -19.63 8.65
CA ALA A 133 20.46 -19.10 7.97
C ALA A 133 20.20 -17.77 7.23
N GLN A 134 19.00 -17.55 6.70
CA GLN A 134 18.60 -16.28 6.08
C GLN A 134 18.46 -15.18 7.14
N ALA A 135 17.87 -15.48 8.30
CA ALA A 135 17.75 -14.53 9.39
C ALA A 135 19.13 -14.10 9.93
N VAL A 136 20.07 -15.03 10.06
CA VAL A 136 21.47 -14.73 10.44
C VAL A 136 22.15 -13.85 9.38
N THR A 137 21.90 -14.11 8.10
CA THR A 137 22.44 -13.31 7.00
C THR A 137 21.86 -11.88 6.99
N VAL A 138 20.54 -11.73 7.19
CA VAL A 138 19.88 -10.41 7.35
C VAL A 138 20.53 -9.64 8.50
N ALA A 139 20.67 -10.25 9.67
CA ALA A 139 21.25 -9.60 10.85
C ALA A 139 22.69 -9.11 10.59
N LYS A 140 23.54 -9.95 9.97
CA LYS A 140 24.92 -9.58 9.61
C LYS A 140 24.98 -8.43 8.60
N LEU A 141 24.05 -8.38 7.64
CA LEU A 141 23.98 -7.31 6.65
C LEU A 141 23.52 -5.98 7.28
N GLN A 142 22.53 -6.01 8.18
CA GLN A 142 22.06 -4.83 8.90
C GLN A 142 23.12 -4.27 9.86
N GLU A 143 23.89 -5.15 10.51
CA GLU A 143 25.03 -4.75 11.35
C GLU A 143 26.13 -4.05 10.53
N ARG A 144 26.38 -4.55 9.31
CA ARG A 144 27.40 -4.00 8.40
C ARG A 144 27.00 -2.66 7.78
N PHE A 145 25.72 -2.42 7.56
CA PHE A 145 25.21 -1.22 6.89
C PHE A 145 24.15 -0.51 7.73
N ALA A 146 24.59 0.47 8.52
CA ALA A 146 23.72 1.22 9.41
C ALA A 146 22.56 1.89 8.65
N GLY A 147 21.32 1.54 9.01
CA GLY A 147 20.10 2.11 8.42
C GLY A 147 19.61 1.42 7.13
N VAL A 148 20.33 0.43 6.59
CA VAL A 148 19.85 -0.36 5.46
C VAL A 148 18.87 -1.41 5.95
N ILE A 149 17.68 -1.46 5.34
CA ILE A 149 16.67 -2.48 5.62
C ILE A 149 16.84 -3.56 4.57
N CYS A 150 17.32 -4.75 4.95
CA CYS A 150 17.41 -5.90 4.05
C CYS A 150 16.41 -7.00 4.42
N TRP A 151 15.95 -7.73 3.40
CA TRP A 151 15.05 -8.87 3.56
C TRP A 151 15.22 -9.86 2.40
N TRP A 152 14.77 -11.09 2.59
CA TRP A 152 14.67 -12.09 1.54
C TRP A 152 13.26 -12.08 0.94
N GLY A 153 13.16 -11.97 -0.39
CA GLY A 153 11.91 -12.02 -1.13
C GLY A 153 11.46 -13.45 -1.33
N LEU A 154 10.50 -13.95 -0.54
CA LEU A 154 10.02 -15.34 -0.63
C LEU A 154 9.44 -15.70 -2.02
N SER A 155 8.87 -14.71 -2.71
CA SER A 155 8.27 -14.85 -4.04
C SER A 155 9.27 -14.66 -5.18
N THR A 156 10.32 -13.86 -4.98
CA THR A 156 11.34 -13.60 -6.01
C THR A 156 12.55 -14.51 -5.87
N LYS A 157 12.74 -15.15 -4.71
CA LYS A 157 13.95 -15.88 -4.32
C LYS A 157 15.21 -15.01 -4.51
N GLU A 158 15.09 -13.74 -4.12
CA GLU A 158 16.17 -12.76 -4.19
C GLU A 158 16.29 -12.00 -2.88
N TRP A 159 17.49 -11.55 -2.59
CA TRP A 159 17.80 -10.62 -1.53
C TRP A 159 17.44 -9.21 -1.98
N TRP A 160 16.78 -8.47 -1.09
CA TRP A 160 16.39 -7.08 -1.32
C TRP A 160 16.99 -6.20 -0.23
N ALA A 161 17.37 -4.98 -0.61
CA ALA A 161 17.80 -3.96 0.33
C ALA A 161 17.18 -2.62 -0.04
N LEU A 162 16.66 -1.93 0.98
CA LEU A 162 16.24 -0.54 0.92
C LEU A 162 17.34 0.31 1.58
N ILE A 163 17.93 1.19 0.80
CA ILE A 163 19.12 1.98 1.15
C ILE A 163 18.69 3.42 1.40
N PRO A 164 18.98 4.00 2.58
CA PRO A 164 18.72 5.41 2.85
C PRO A 164 19.77 6.30 2.15
N GLY A 165 19.34 7.17 1.24
CA GLY A 165 20.17 8.13 0.51
C GLY A 165 19.83 9.59 0.81
N GLY A 166 19.39 9.90 2.05
CA GLY A 166 18.88 11.23 2.41
C GLY A 166 17.41 11.42 1.99
N THR A 167 17.14 12.29 1.01
CA THR A 167 15.77 12.52 0.49
C THR A 167 15.34 11.49 -0.56
N GLN A 168 16.26 10.63 -1.01
CA GLN A 168 16.00 9.59 -2.00
C GLN A 168 16.33 8.23 -1.40
N TRP A 169 15.33 7.35 -1.38
CA TRP A 169 15.48 5.96 -0.98
C TRP A 169 15.70 5.12 -2.24
N GLN A 170 16.68 4.22 -2.21
CA GLN A 170 16.97 3.34 -3.33
C GLN A 170 16.69 1.89 -2.94
N ILE A 171 16.02 1.17 -3.82
CA ILE A 171 15.77 -0.26 -3.66
C ILE A 171 16.67 -1.04 -4.63
N VAL A 172 17.36 -2.06 -4.13
CA VAL A 172 18.23 -2.94 -4.91
C VAL A 172 17.93 -4.40 -4.59
N ASN A 173 18.14 -5.28 -5.56
CA ASN A 173 17.97 -6.73 -5.41
C ASN A 173 19.17 -7.51 -5.96
N ALA A 174 19.38 -8.72 -5.45
CA ALA A 174 20.38 -9.67 -5.94
C ALA A 174 20.01 -11.12 -5.61
N ALA A 175 20.45 -12.07 -6.43
CA ALA A 175 20.18 -13.50 -6.21
C ALA A 175 20.90 -14.08 -4.98
N ASP A 176 22.06 -13.54 -4.62
CA ASP A 176 22.89 -13.98 -3.49
C ASP A 176 23.29 -12.81 -2.56
N PRO A 177 23.62 -13.12 -1.29
CA PRO A 177 23.94 -12.08 -0.30
C PRO A 177 25.18 -11.25 -0.66
N ASP A 178 26.19 -11.86 -1.28
CA ASP A 178 27.44 -11.18 -1.60
C ASP A 178 27.23 -10.17 -2.74
N ASN A 179 26.42 -10.52 -3.73
CA ASN A 179 25.99 -9.60 -4.78
C ASN A 179 25.08 -8.49 -4.24
N LEU A 180 24.24 -8.78 -3.23
CA LEU A 180 23.49 -7.71 -2.54
C LEU A 180 24.45 -6.75 -1.84
N VAL A 181 25.51 -7.24 -1.18
CA VAL A 181 26.55 -6.38 -0.58
C VAL A 181 27.20 -5.48 -1.62
N GLN A 182 27.55 -6.03 -2.79
CA GLN A 182 28.14 -5.23 -3.88
C GLN A 182 27.15 -4.18 -4.42
N ALA A 183 25.87 -4.55 -4.57
CA ALA A 183 24.82 -3.62 -4.99
C ALA A 183 24.61 -2.49 -3.96
N VAL A 184 24.63 -2.82 -2.66
CA VAL A 184 24.54 -1.83 -1.57
C VAL A 184 25.76 -0.91 -1.57
N LEU A 185 26.98 -1.44 -1.71
CA LEU A 185 28.21 -0.64 -1.79
C LEU A 185 28.19 0.30 -3.02
N LYS A 186 27.69 -0.18 -4.16
CA LYS A 186 27.58 0.63 -5.39
C LYS A 186 26.52 1.73 -5.28
N ALA A 187 25.40 1.45 -4.62
CA ALA A 187 24.31 2.40 -4.38
C ALA A 187 24.62 3.36 -3.23
N HIS A 188 25.61 3.03 -2.39
CA HIS A 188 26.14 3.86 -1.32
C HIS A 188 27.59 4.32 -1.61
N PRO A 189 27.88 4.97 -2.77
CA PRO A 189 29.22 5.45 -3.05
C PRO A 189 29.54 6.55 -2.04
N ASN A 190 30.44 6.23 -1.09
CA ASN A 190 31.08 7.11 -0.10
C ASN A 190 30.46 8.50 0.08
N ARG A 191 29.81 8.71 1.23
CA ARG A 191 29.81 10.02 1.87
C ARG A 191 31.08 10.18 2.69
#